data_AF-A0A975T5E6-F1
#
_entry.id   AF-A0A975T5E6-F1
#
_cell.length_a   1.000
_cell.length_b   1.000
_cell.length_c   1.000
_cell.angle_alpha   90.00
_cell.angle_beta   90.00
_cell.angle_gamma   90.00
#
_symmetry.space_group_name_H-M   'P 1'
#
loop_
_entity.id
_entity.type
_entity.pdbx_description
1 polymer ?
#
loop_
_entity_poly.entity_id
_entity_poly.type
_entity_poly.pdbx_seq_one_letter_code
_entity_poly.pdbx_strand_id
1 'polypeptide(L)'
;MVQKSMSEHQKQTINKQKLKIAAFGEWDTTNLGDRAILQGVTDFLNQHGCLVQPYTFGSLRPIQHHPKSQNSATESSQIYFPPVDKIITRDKSVKHDHSFPQQTIKLLKLSLRPLRQRILIQRLIPQLKSVDAILVGGGALLSDLDLHFPQSLAAVTWVAKQLKLPLICLGCSAEGEWSPQGRKIITEFIQNCDFIATRDSGTASRLAEILNESVPIFGDFALIDMQKTRAPNSENEQRILAVNIMEFSNQSSKYQQQYDQVLIQIINLWLAQKDEHAKYQVKLFTTGDIGDIARAKIILEQLPSKNVTFHLFANLEQLRNCLSSSYAVIATRLHSAILALAEGVPVIGLSVDTKINRFFSSLGISSYSLSALDEQVINQAITLLQHESINKQLEAIDFSEMSMTRAKVLSLVNELAAQINNELISVS
;
A
#
# COMPACT_ATOMS: atom_id res chain seq x y z
N MET A 1 -18.52 31.60 -55.63
CA MET A 1 -18.92 30.20 -55.88
C MET A 1 -17.71 29.29 -55.60
N VAL A 2 -17.38 29.06 -54.33
CA VAL A 2 -16.66 27.86 -53.85
C VAL A 2 -17.16 27.65 -52.42
N GLN A 3 -18.12 26.74 -52.29
CA GLN A 3 -18.60 26.20 -51.03
C GLN A 3 -17.76 24.95 -50.69
N LYS A 4 -17.54 24.74 -49.39
CA LYS A 4 -17.45 23.45 -48.70
C LYS A 4 -16.31 22.49 -49.08
N SER A 5 -15.37 22.35 -48.14
CA SER A 5 -15.18 21.06 -47.42
C SER A 5 -14.21 21.26 -46.23
N MET A 6 -14.70 21.82 -45.13
CA MET A 6 -14.07 21.52 -43.83
C MET A 6 -14.75 20.25 -43.32
N SER A 7 -13.94 19.23 -43.04
CA SER A 7 -14.42 17.92 -42.59
C SER A 7 -15.18 18.04 -41.27
N GLU A 8 -16.28 17.29 -41.16
CA GLU A 8 -17.09 17.18 -39.94
C GLU A 8 -16.28 16.65 -38.73
N HIS A 9 -15.08 16.10 -38.96
CA HIS A 9 -14.14 15.70 -37.90
C HIS A 9 -13.50 16.85 -37.12
N GLN A 10 -13.54 18.11 -37.60
CA GLN A 10 -12.97 19.26 -36.87
C GLN A 10 -13.98 20.04 -36.00
N LYS A 11 -15.26 19.60 -35.93
CA LYS A 11 -16.30 20.27 -35.13
C LYS A 11 -16.78 19.52 -33.88
N GLN A 12 -16.14 18.40 -33.52
CA GLN A 12 -16.42 17.69 -32.26
C GLN A 12 -15.13 17.45 -31.46
N THR A 13 -14.46 18.53 -31.06
CA THR A 13 -13.69 18.51 -29.80
C THR A 13 -14.59 19.11 -28.74
N ILE A 14 -15.67 18.41 -28.39
CA ILE A 14 -16.34 18.67 -27.11
C ILE A 14 -15.26 18.45 -26.06
N ASN A 15 -14.92 19.51 -25.34
CA ASN A 15 -13.93 19.51 -24.29
C ASN A 15 -14.45 18.56 -23.19
N LYS A 16 -14.14 17.26 -23.33
CA LYS A 16 -14.75 16.20 -22.50
C LYS A 16 -14.34 16.47 -21.06
N GLN A 17 -15.31 16.84 -20.22
CA GLN A 17 -15.04 17.19 -18.84
C GLN A 17 -14.44 15.98 -18.14
N LYS A 18 -13.26 16.15 -17.53
CA LYS A 18 -12.62 15.10 -16.74
C LYS A 18 -13.45 14.83 -15.49
N LEU A 19 -13.70 13.56 -15.20
CA LEU A 19 -14.38 13.13 -13.98
C LEU A 19 -13.54 13.50 -12.76
N LYS A 20 -14.13 14.16 -11.77
CA LYS A 20 -13.49 14.50 -10.51
C LYS A 20 -13.82 13.43 -9.48
N ILE A 21 -12.81 12.81 -8.89
CA ILE A 21 -12.98 11.73 -7.91
C ILE A 21 -12.40 12.19 -6.57
N ALA A 22 -13.21 12.16 -5.52
CA ALA A 22 -12.72 12.29 -4.15
C ALA A 22 -12.19 10.94 -3.66
N ALA A 23 -10.86 10.79 -3.56
CA ALA A 23 -10.21 9.55 -3.15
C ALA A 23 -9.82 9.60 -1.67
N PHE A 24 -10.34 8.68 -0.88
CA PHE A 24 -10.08 8.53 0.54
C PHE A 24 -9.21 7.29 0.80
N GLY A 25 -8.13 7.47 1.54
CA GLY A 25 -7.21 6.41 1.96
C GLY A 25 -6.31 6.85 3.11
N GLU A 26 -5.47 5.95 3.62
CA GLU A 26 -4.53 6.27 4.69
C GLU A 26 -3.11 6.37 4.11
N TRP A 27 -2.71 7.58 3.71
CA TRP A 27 -1.52 7.83 2.90
C TRP A 27 -0.59 8.93 3.45
N ASP A 28 -1.07 9.72 4.41
CA ASP A 28 -0.29 10.79 5.06
C ASP A 28 0.57 10.21 6.19
N THR A 29 1.49 9.32 5.83
CA THR A 29 2.36 8.61 6.78
C THR A 29 3.84 8.75 6.40
N THR A 30 4.71 8.39 7.33
CA THR A 30 6.16 8.25 7.07
C THR A 30 6.47 6.98 6.29
N ASN A 31 5.51 6.06 6.13
CA ASN A 31 5.70 4.81 5.42
C ASN A 31 5.65 5.03 3.91
N LEU A 32 6.71 4.65 3.22
CA LEU A 32 6.81 4.79 1.75
C LEU A 32 5.81 3.90 0.99
N GLY A 33 5.36 2.79 1.60
CA GLY A 33 4.32 1.93 1.04
C GLY A 33 2.97 2.63 0.91
N ASP A 34 2.55 3.35 1.94
CA ASP A 34 1.28 4.09 1.92
C ASP A 34 1.31 5.22 0.87
N ARG A 35 2.48 5.87 0.70
CA ARG A 35 2.69 6.87 -0.36
C ARG A 35 2.66 6.24 -1.75
N ALA A 36 3.15 5.02 -1.90
CA ALA A 36 3.09 4.29 -3.17
C ALA A 36 1.65 3.96 -3.56
N ILE A 37 0.77 3.66 -2.60
CA ILE A 37 -0.67 3.55 -2.85
C ILE A 37 -1.20 4.89 -3.41
N LEU A 38 -0.81 6.04 -2.85
CA LEU A 38 -1.30 7.37 -3.29
C LEU A 38 -0.90 7.70 -4.70
N GLN A 39 0.37 7.46 -5.00
CA GLN A 39 0.86 7.59 -6.34
C GLN A 39 0.08 6.65 -7.28
N GLY A 40 -0.07 5.37 -6.92
CA GLY A 40 -0.78 4.38 -7.72
C GLY A 40 -2.26 4.72 -7.99
N VAL A 41 -3.02 5.20 -7.00
CA VAL A 41 -4.40 5.65 -7.21
C VAL A 41 -4.44 6.86 -8.15
N THR A 42 -3.56 7.82 -7.91
CA THR A 42 -3.49 9.06 -8.71
C THR A 42 -3.15 8.74 -10.15
N ASP A 43 -2.12 7.93 -10.37
CA ASP A 43 -1.64 7.54 -11.70
C ASP A 43 -2.68 6.70 -12.43
N PHE A 44 -3.26 5.69 -11.77
CA PHE A 44 -4.32 4.86 -12.34
C PHE A 44 -5.51 5.70 -12.80
N LEU A 45 -6.03 6.59 -11.97
CA LEU A 45 -7.21 7.38 -12.33
C LEU A 45 -6.89 8.48 -13.35
N ASN A 46 -5.74 9.15 -13.23
CA ASN A 46 -5.34 10.21 -14.16
C ASN A 46 -5.09 9.69 -15.58
N GLN A 47 -4.46 8.51 -15.71
CA GLN A 47 -4.25 7.85 -16.99
C GLN A 47 -5.57 7.56 -17.73
N HIS A 48 -6.69 7.49 -16.99
CA HIS A 48 -8.02 7.20 -17.51
C HIS A 48 -8.94 8.42 -17.50
N GLY A 49 -8.37 9.63 -17.51
CA GLY A 49 -9.13 10.86 -17.74
C GLY A 49 -9.87 11.41 -16.51
N CYS A 50 -9.57 10.90 -15.32
CA CYS A 50 -10.07 11.46 -14.06
C CYS A 50 -9.14 12.54 -13.50
N LEU A 51 -9.68 13.35 -12.59
CA LEU A 51 -8.95 14.27 -11.71
C LEU A 51 -9.15 13.80 -10.28
N VAL A 52 -8.07 13.45 -9.59
CA VAL A 52 -8.14 12.93 -8.22
C VAL A 52 -8.00 14.06 -7.21
N GLN A 53 -8.90 14.10 -6.24
CA GLN A 53 -8.78 14.91 -5.04
C GLN A 53 -8.53 13.97 -3.85
N PRO A 54 -7.29 13.88 -3.33
CA PRO A 54 -6.96 12.95 -2.27
C PRO A 54 -7.33 13.49 -0.87
N TYR A 55 -7.80 12.59 -0.02
CA TYR A 55 -8.16 12.84 1.38
C TYR A 55 -7.59 11.75 2.29
N THR A 56 -7.12 12.15 3.48
CA THR A 56 -6.73 11.22 4.54
C THR A 56 -7.98 10.63 5.18
N PHE A 57 -8.07 9.31 5.26
CA PHE A 57 -9.27 8.60 5.65
C PHE A 57 -9.57 8.68 7.15
N GLY A 58 -8.59 8.41 8.01
CA GLY A 58 -8.80 8.47 9.46
C GLY A 58 -9.11 9.87 9.98
N SER A 59 -8.57 10.90 9.34
CA SER A 59 -8.71 12.30 9.77
C SER A 59 -9.72 13.12 8.95
N LEU A 60 -10.19 12.60 7.82
CA LEU A 60 -11.10 13.24 6.85
C LEU A 60 -10.64 14.65 6.51
N ARG A 61 -9.42 14.77 5.97
CA ARG A 61 -8.81 16.04 5.56
C ARG A 61 -8.29 15.96 4.13
N PRO A 62 -8.37 17.04 3.35
CA PRO A 62 -7.71 17.11 2.05
C PRO A 62 -6.20 16.96 2.21
N ILE A 63 -5.59 16.18 1.33
CA ILE A 63 -4.13 16.13 1.19
C ILE A 63 -3.75 17.25 0.20
N GLN A 64 -2.96 18.21 0.66
CA GLN A 64 -2.47 19.26 -0.23
C GLN A 64 -1.42 18.66 -1.16
N HIS A 65 -1.67 18.69 -2.48
CA HIS A 65 -0.61 18.42 -3.45
C HIS A 65 0.48 19.47 -3.27
N HIS A 66 1.67 19.07 -2.84
CA HIS A 66 2.86 19.90 -3.06
C HIS A 66 3.28 19.75 -4.52
N PRO A 67 3.18 20.79 -5.35
CA PRO A 67 3.76 20.76 -6.68
C PRO A 67 5.23 21.11 -6.52
N LYS A 68 6.11 20.12 -6.28
CA LYS A 68 7.58 20.17 -6.49
C LYS A 68 8.26 18.90 -5.99
N SER A 69 8.67 18.03 -6.90
CA SER A 69 10.05 17.51 -6.98
C SER A 69 10.20 16.56 -8.19
N GLN A 70 9.99 17.08 -9.39
CA GLN A 70 10.80 16.68 -10.53
C GLN A 70 11.84 17.81 -10.68
N ASN A 71 13.12 17.44 -10.79
CA ASN A 71 14.31 18.30 -10.89
C ASN A 71 14.97 18.73 -9.56
N SER A 72 15.87 17.88 -9.06
CA SER A 72 17.28 18.23 -8.81
C SER A 72 18.03 16.99 -8.36
N ALA A 73 18.53 16.23 -9.34
CA ALA A 73 19.68 15.38 -9.13
C ALA A 73 20.89 16.29 -8.95
N THR A 74 21.38 16.42 -7.71
CA THR A 74 22.78 16.66 -7.29
C THR A 74 22.76 17.28 -5.89
N GLU A 75 23.04 16.47 -4.88
CA GLU A 75 23.96 16.77 -3.77
C GLU A 75 23.68 15.81 -2.61
N SER A 76 24.72 15.03 -2.29
CA SER A 76 24.86 14.23 -1.08
C SER A 76 24.73 15.13 0.16
N SER A 77 23.51 15.37 0.62
CA SER A 77 23.24 15.96 1.92
C SER A 77 23.25 14.84 2.96
N GLN A 78 24.36 14.75 3.70
CA GLN A 78 24.41 14.03 4.96
C GLN A 78 23.29 14.58 5.85
N ILE A 79 22.24 13.79 6.06
CA ILE A 79 21.18 14.12 7.00
C ILE A 79 21.78 14.00 8.41
N TYR A 80 21.99 15.16 9.05
CA TYR A 80 22.41 15.27 10.43
C TYR A 80 21.31 14.73 11.35
N PHE A 81 21.60 13.65 12.07
CA PHE A 81 20.81 13.18 13.19
C PHE A 81 21.47 13.65 14.49
N PRO A 82 20.77 14.33 15.41
CA PRO A 82 21.33 14.59 16.73
C PRO A 82 21.63 13.25 17.44
N PRO A 83 22.71 13.16 18.23
CA PRO A 83 23.07 11.93 18.92
C PRO A 83 21.94 11.46 19.86
N VAL A 84 21.69 10.15 19.81
CA VAL A 84 20.59 9.44 20.50
C VAL A 84 20.62 9.64 22.03
N ASP A 85 21.77 10.03 22.58
CA ASP A 85 21.96 10.27 24.01
C ASP A 85 21.21 11.49 24.56
N LYS A 86 20.64 12.35 23.70
CA LYS A 86 19.81 13.49 24.14
C LYS A 86 18.29 13.31 23.95
N ILE A 87 17.83 12.14 23.50
CA ILE A 87 16.39 11.83 23.41
C ILE A 87 15.91 11.03 24.64
N ILE A 88 16.83 10.54 25.47
CA ILE A 88 16.54 9.85 26.75
C ILE A 88 16.76 10.79 27.93
N THR A 89 16.08 11.93 27.96
CA THR A 89 15.74 12.66 29.20
C THR A 89 14.49 13.50 28.98
N ARG A 90 13.37 12.88 28.56
CA ARG A 90 12.08 13.37 29.03
C ARG A 90 11.88 12.84 30.44
N ASP A 91 12.34 13.68 31.34
CA ASP A 91 12.18 13.63 32.77
C ASP A 91 10.82 13.03 33.18
N LYS A 92 10.87 11.88 33.85
CA LYS A 92 9.73 11.21 34.50
C LYS A 92 9.45 11.82 35.87
N SER A 93 9.61 13.13 36.04
CA SER A 93 9.16 13.84 37.24
C SER A 93 8.36 15.09 36.92
N VAL A 94 7.13 14.89 36.48
CA VAL A 94 6.04 15.81 36.83
C VAL A 94 5.00 14.98 37.56
N LYS A 95 4.95 15.15 38.89
CA LYS A 95 3.83 14.68 39.72
C LYS A 95 2.59 15.47 39.28
N HIS A 96 1.86 14.94 38.30
CA HIS A 96 0.47 15.33 38.10
C HIS A 96 -0.41 14.41 38.94
N ASP A 97 -0.67 14.91 40.14
CA ASP A 97 -1.80 14.52 40.95
C ASP A 97 -3.08 14.90 40.18
N HIS A 98 -3.74 13.90 39.60
CA HIS A 98 -5.18 13.82 39.29
C HIS A 98 -5.43 12.48 38.57
N SER A 99 -5.80 11.47 39.35
CA SER A 99 -6.23 10.15 38.88
C SER A 99 -7.60 10.24 38.18
N PHE A 100 -7.63 10.70 36.93
CA PHE A 100 -8.71 10.35 36.00
C PHE A 100 -8.33 9.03 35.31
N PRO A 101 -9.17 7.98 35.36
CA PRO A 101 -8.78 6.69 34.80
C PRO A 101 -8.55 6.82 33.29
N GLN A 102 -7.37 6.45 32.81
CA GLN A 102 -7.04 6.47 31.38
C GLN A 102 -8.04 5.67 30.53
N GLN A 103 -8.67 4.65 31.13
CA GLN A 103 -9.78 3.88 30.55
C GLN A 103 -11.03 4.74 30.33
N THR A 104 -11.41 5.59 31.28
CA THR A 104 -12.54 6.52 31.14
C THR A 104 -12.29 7.52 30.01
N ILE A 105 -11.06 8.03 29.88
CA ILE A 105 -10.67 8.92 28.78
C ILE A 105 -10.70 8.18 27.44
N LYS A 106 -10.25 6.92 27.38
CA LYS A 106 -10.31 6.08 26.16
C LYS A 106 -11.76 5.85 25.72
N LEU A 107 -12.63 5.48 26.67
CA LEU A 107 -14.07 5.26 26.41
C LEU A 107 -14.77 6.54 25.93
N LEU A 108 -14.50 7.69 26.57
CA LEU A 108 -15.01 8.99 26.14
C LEU A 108 -14.51 9.37 24.74
N LYS A 109 -13.23 9.14 24.42
CA LYS A 109 -12.69 9.39 23.08
C LYS A 109 -13.37 8.51 22.03
N LEU A 110 -13.63 7.24 22.34
CA LEU A 110 -14.31 6.31 21.44
C LEU A 110 -15.78 6.70 21.22
N SER A 111 -16.48 7.14 22.26
CA SER A 111 -17.90 7.54 22.16
C SER A 111 -18.11 8.88 21.44
N LEU A 112 -17.16 9.81 21.54
CA LEU A 112 -17.23 11.11 20.86
C LEU A 112 -16.74 11.07 19.41
N ARG A 113 -15.97 10.05 19.03
CA ARG A 113 -15.37 9.96 17.70
C ARG A 113 -16.41 9.86 16.56
N PRO A 114 -17.53 9.12 16.65
CA PRO A 114 -18.56 9.14 15.62
C PRO A 114 -19.10 10.55 15.34
N LEU A 115 -19.40 11.33 16.39
CA LEU A 115 -19.85 12.71 16.26
C LEU A 115 -18.77 13.59 15.63
N ARG A 116 -17.50 13.39 16.03
CA ARG A 116 -16.37 14.10 15.43
C ARG A 116 -16.21 13.77 13.94
N GLN A 117 -16.27 12.50 13.55
CA GLN A 117 -16.17 12.10 12.13
C GLN A 117 -17.32 12.67 11.32
N ARG A 118 -18.52 12.72 11.91
CA ARG A 118 -19.68 13.38 11.31
C ARG A 118 -19.46 14.88 11.07
N ILE A 119 -18.93 15.60 12.06
CA ILE A 119 -18.60 17.02 11.90
C ILE A 119 -17.50 17.22 10.85
N LEU A 120 -16.48 16.36 10.82
CA LEU A 120 -15.38 16.45 9.87
C LEU A 120 -15.86 16.25 8.42
N ILE A 121 -16.64 15.19 8.15
CA ILE A 121 -17.15 14.95 6.80
C ILE A 121 -18.13 16.04 6.34
N GLN A 122 -18.93 16.59 7.26
CA GLN A 122 -19.82 17.71 6.97
C GLN A 122 -19.06 18.96 6.49
N ARG A 123 -17.87 19.23 7.03
CA ARG A 123 -17.03 20.34 6.58
C ARG A 123 -16.49 20.15 5.17
N LEU A 124 -16.42 18.91 4.68
CA LEU A 124 -15.99 18.60 3.32
C LEU A 124 -17.11 18.74 2.28
N ILE A 125 -18.39 18.86 2.70
CA ILE A 125 -19.53 18.95 1.77
C ILE A 125 -19.34 19.99 0.65
N PRO A 126 -18.88 21.24 0.92
CA PRO A 126 -18.69 22.22 -0.15
C PRO A 126 -17.70 21.76 -1.23
N GLN A 127 -16.65 21.03 -0.84
CA GLN A 127 -15.65 20.49 -1.76
C GLN A 127 -16.21 19.27 -2.50
N LEU A 128 -16.87 18.36 -1.77
CA LEU A 128 -17.44 17.13 -2.32
C LEU A 128 -18.63 17.38 -3.27
N LYS A 129 -19.33 18.51 -3.16
CA LYS A 129 -20.34 18.91 -4.17
C LYS A 129 -19.77 19.13 -5.57
N SER A 130 -18.46 19.29 -5.70
CA SER A 130 -17.77 19.54 -6.97
C SER A 130 -17.18 18.27 -7.59
N VAL A 131 -17.33 17.11 -6.94
CA VAL A 131 -16.84 15.82 -7.44
C VAL A 131 -17.98 14.99 -8.01
N ASP A 132 -17.62 14.02 -8.85
CA ASP A 132 -18.53 13.16 -9.59
C ASP A 132 -18.66 11.76 -8.95
N ALA A 133 -17.68 11.35 -8.14
CA ALA A 133 -17.70 10.10 -7.38
C ALA A 133 -16.80 10.14 -6.15
N ILE A 134 -17.04 9.23 -5.22
CA ILE A 134 -16.20 8.97 -4.05
C ILE A 134 -15.54 7.59 -4.22
N LEU A 135 -14.22 7.55 -4.07
CA LEU A 135 -13.43 6.33 -3.97
C LEU A 135 -12.92 6.18 -2.54
N VAL A 136 -13.15 5.02 -1.92
CA VAL A 136 -12.40 4.57 -0.74
C VAL A 136 -11.45 3.49 -1.22
N GLY A 137 -10.14 3.69 -1.10
CA GLY A 137 -9.23 2.76 -1.75
C GLY A 137 -7.82 2.68 -1.19
N GLY A 138 -7.24 1.51 -1.41
CA GLY A 138 -5.88 1.15 -1.03
C GLY A 138 -5.71 0.88 0.47
N GLY A 139 -4.85 -0.09 0.81
CA GLY A 139 -4.50 -0.40 2.19
C GLY A 139 -5.60 -1.12 2.97
N ALA A 140 -5.45 -1.16 4.30
CA ALA A 140 -6.26 -2.01 5.18
C ALA A 140 -7.52 -1.32 5.74
N LEU A 141 -8.21 -0.51 4.93
CA LEU A 141 -9.30 0.37 5.36
C LEU A 141 -10.57 -0.37 5.78
N LEU A 142 -10.70 -1.66 5.46
CA LEU A 142 -11.80 -2.52 5.94
C LEU A 142 -11.43 -3.26 7.23
N SER A 143 -10.41 -2.81 7.96
CA SER A 143 -9.98 -3.42 9.23
C SER A 143 -10.58 -2.70 10.43
N ASP A 144 -10.78 -3.42 11.53
CA ASP A 144 -11.33 -2.86 12.76
C ASP A 144 -10.28 -2.84 13.88
N LEU A 145 -9.66 -1.68 14.06
CA LEU A 145 -8.81 -1.39 15.22
C LEU A 145 -9.50 -0.34 16.09
N ASP A 146 -10.20 -0.78 17.13
CA ASP A 146 -10.98 0.09 18.03
C ASP A 146 -11.95 1.04 17.27
N LEU A 147 -12.67 0.53 16.26
CA LEU A 147 -13.61 1.26 15.41
C LEU A 147 -12.98 2.42 14.62
N HIS A 148 -11.65 2.43 14.46
CA HIS A 148 -10.95 3.53 13.82
C HIS A 148 -11.41 3.79 12.38
N PHE A 149 -11.27 2.80 11.51
CA PHE A 149 -11.73 2.89 10.14
C PHE A 149 -13.24 2.72 9.99
N PRO A 150 -13.94 1.83 10.72
CA PRO A 150 -15.40 1.73 10.68
C PRO A 150 -16.11 3.08 10.79
N GLN A 151 -15.73 3.94 11.74
CA GLN A 151 -16.40 5.23 11.90
C GLN A 151 -16.15 6.20 10.73
N SER A 152 -15.01 6.09 10.06
CA SER A 152 -14.70 6.88 8.87
C SER A 152 -15.48 6.34 7.66
N LEU A 153 -15.62 5.01 7.53
CA LEU A 153 -16.50 4.36 6.54
C LEU A 153 -17.94 4.86 6.70
N ALA A 154 -18.50 4.86 7.92
CA ALA A 154 -19.84 5.37 8.19
C ALA A 154 -20.02 6.84 7.78
N ALA A 155 -19.02 7.68 8.05
CA ALA A 155 -19.04 9.09 7.68
C ALA A 155 -19.03 9.29 6.16
N VAL A 156 -18.18 8.55 5.46
CA VAL A 156 -18.09 8.58 3.99
C VAL A 156 -19.36 8.03 3.34
N THR A 157 -19.89 6.88 3.79
CA THR A 157 -21.19 6.35 3.33
C THR A 157 -22.30 7.37 3.48
N TRP A 158 -22.33 8.06 4.62
CA TRP A 158 -23.35 9.06 4.85
C TRP A 158 -23.26 10.21 3.84
N VAL A 159 -22.07 10.79 3.62
CA VAL A 159 -21.95 11.94 2.72
C VAL A 159 -22.20 11.55 1.27
N ALA A 160 -21.79 10.34 0.85
CA ALA A 160 -22.10 9.79 -0.46
C ALA A 160 -23.62 9.74 -0.70
N LYS A 161 -24.39 9.20 0.26
CA LYS A 161 -25.86 9.18 0.21
C LYS A 161 -26.48 10.56 0.18
N GLN A 162 -26.00 11.50 1.00
CA GLN A 162 -26.55 12.86 1.04
C GLN A 162 -26.35 13.61 -0.28
N LEU A 163 -25.19 13.43 -0.91
CA LEU A 163 -24.84 14.08 -2.17
C LEU A 163 -25.25 13.26 -3.39
N LYS A 164 -25.78 12.04 -3.20
CA LYS A 164 -26.11 11.08 -4.25
C LYS A 164 -24.92 10.78 -5.16
N LEU A 165 -23.73 10.70 -4.57
CA LEU A 165 -22.50 10.40 -5.28
C LEU A 165 -22.28 8.88 -5.32
N PRO A 166 -21.86 8.32 -6.47
CA PRO A 166 -21.38 6.95 -6.54
C PRO A 166 -20.26 6.71 -5.53
N LEU A 167 -20.37 5.62 -4.78
CA LEU A 167 -19.41 5.17 -3.77
C LEU A 167 -18.71 3.90 -4.26
N ILE A 168 -17.40 3.99 -4.47
CA ILE A 168 -16.60 2.91 -5.01
C ILE A 168 -15.55 2.49 -3.96
N CYS A 169 -15.33 1.19 -3.80
CA CYS A 169 -14.29 0.63 -2.94
C CYS A 169 -13.29 -0.21 -3.76
N LEU A 170 -12.04 0.23 -3.88
CA LEU A 170 -11.01 -0.48 -4.68
C LEU A 170 -9.74 -0.76 -3.89
N GLY A 171 -9.19 -1.97 -4.03
CA GLY A 171 -7.87 -2.31 -3.49
C GLY A 171 -7.79 -2.20 -1.96
N CYS A 172 -8.92 -2.28 -1.27
CA CYS A 172 -8.96 -2.35 0.19
C CYS A 172 -8.80 -3.80 0.68
N SER A 173 -8.19 -3.97 1.85
CA SER A 173 -8.14 -5.24 2.57
C SER A 173 -8.80 -5.17 3.94
N ALA A 174 -9.17 -6.34 4.46
CA ALA A 174 -9.67 -6.52 5.82
C ALA A 174 -8.70 -7.36 6.66
N GLU A 175 -8.10 -6.75 7.68
CA GLU A 175 -7.17 -7.38 8.60
C GLU A 175 -7.81 -7.62 9.97
N GLY A 176 -7.42 -8.73 10.60
CA GLY A 176 -7.93 -9.13 11.91
C GLY A 176 -9.43 -9.38 11.95
N GLU A 177 -9.93 -9.65 13.15
CA GLU A 177 -11.35 -9.81 13.39
C GLU A 177 -12.06 -8.47 13.51
N TRP A 178 -13.33 -8.44 13.13
CA TRP A 178 -14.17 -7.27 13.34
C TRP A 178 -14.91 -7.40 14.67
N SER A 179 -14.92 -6.33 15.46
CA SER A 179 -15.85 -6.25 16.58
C SER A 179 -17.30 -6.32 16.06
N PRO A 180 -18.29 -6.70 16.88
CA PRO A 180 -19.69 -6.75 16.44
C PRO A 180 -20.18 -5.43 15.85
N GLN A 181 -19.77 -4.30 16.44
CA GLN A 181 -20.10 -2.97 15.94
C GLN A 181 -19.34 -2.64 14.66
N GLY A 182 -18.04 -2.96 14.58
CA GLY A 182 -17.23 -2.77 13.39
C GLY A 182 -17.80 -3.55 12.21
N ARG A 183 -18.17 -4.82 12.42
CA ARG A 183 -18.83 -5.67 11.42
C ARG A 183 -20.10 -5.02 10.89
N LYS A 184 -20.98 -4.55 11.77
CA LYS A 184 -22.22 -3.87 11.35
C LYS A 184 -21.94 -2.68 10.43
N ILE A 185 -21.00 -1.81 10.82
CA ILE A 185 -20.68 -0.60 10.07
C ILE A 185 -20.00 -0.93 8.74
N ILE A 186 -19.06 -1.88 8.73
CA ILE A 186 -18.36 -2.32 7.52
C ILE A 186 -19.35 -2.98 6.55
N THR A 187 -20.25 -3.85 7.03
CA THR A 187 -21.33 -4.43 6.21
C THR A 187 -22.21 -3.35 5.60
N GLU A 188 -22.62 -2.34 6.38
CA GLU A 188 -23.40 -1.22 5.85
C GLU A 188 -22.62 -0.45 4.78
N PHE A 189 -21.33 -0.18 4.98
CA PHE A 189 -20.49 0.45 3.96
C PHE A 189 -20.44 -0.38 2.67
N ILE A 190 -20.15 -1.67 2.77
CA ILE A 190 -20.03 -2.59 1.63
C ILE A 190 -21.34 -2.64 0.83
N GLN A 191 -22.49 -2.78 1.50
CA GLN A 191 -23.81 -2.85 0.88
C GLN A 191 -24.25 -1.53 0.21
N ASN A 192 -23.58 -0.42 0.50
CA ASN A 192 -23.85 0.88 -0.10
C ASN A 192 -22.78 1.32 -1.11
N CYS A 193 -21.79 0.46 -1.39
CA CYS A 193 -20.88 0.71 -2.50
C CYS A 193 -21.56 0.30 -3.81
N ASP A 194 -21.50 1.17 -4.82
CA ASP A 194 -21.95 0.88 -6.19
C ASP A 194 -21.02 -0.12 -6.88
N PHE A 195 -19.75 -0.15 -6.49
CA PHE A 195 -18.78 -1.15 -6.93
C PHE A 195 -17.73 -1.42 -5.87
N ILE A 196 -17.37 -2.69 -5.71
CA ILE A 196 -16.32 -3.13 -4.79
C ILE A 196 -15.39 -4.14 -5.45
N ALA A 197 -14.09 -3.94 -5.27
CA ALA A 197 -13.06 -4.90 -5.63
C ALA A 197 -11.90 -4.86 -4.63
N THR A 198 -11.48 -6.03 -4.14
CA THR A 198 -10.57 -6.14 -3.00
C THR A 198 -9.11 -6.16 -3.41
N ARG A 199 -8.22 -5.96 -2.43
CA ARG A 199 -6.77 -6.10 -2.65
C ARG A 199 -6.33 -7.55 -2.85
N ASP A 200 -6.92 -8.46 -2.08
CA ASP A 200 -6.47 -9.85 -1.95
C ASP A 200 -7.65 -10.83 -1.81
N SER A 201 -7.37 -12.11 -2.04
CA SER A 201 -8.36 -13.20 -2.06
C SER A 201 -8.97 -13.45 -0.68
N GLY A 202 -8.18 -13.34 0.40
CA GLY A 202 -8.70 -13.48 1.76
C GLY A 202 -9.75 -12.43 2.10
N THR A 203 -9.55 -11.19 1.65
CA THR A 203 -10.56 -10.13 1.78
C THR A 203 -11.77 -10.40 0.88
N ALA A 204 -11.55 -10.88 -0.36
CA ALA A 204 -12.64 -11.22 -1.28
C ALA A 204 -13.58 -12.28 -0.67
N SER A 205 -13.04 -13.37 -0.11
CA SER A 205 -13.83 -14.42 0.54
C SER A 205 -14.65 -13.89 1.70
N ARG A 206 -14.06 -13.03 2.55
CA ARG A 206 -14.77 -12.44 3.70
C ARG A 206 -15.94 -11.54 3.26
N LEU A 207 -15.76 -10.79 2.18
CA LEU A 207 -16.82 -9.92 1.66
C LEU A 207 -17.88 -10.72 0.91
N ALA A 208 -17.50 -11.81 0.23
CA ALA A 208 -18.43 -12.71 -0.44
C ALA A 208 -19.44 -13.33 0.53
N GLU A 209 -19.03 -13.65 1.76
CA GLU A 209 -19.96 -14.10 2.81
C GLU A 209 -21.00 -13.05 3.21
N ILE A 210 -20.67 -11.76 3.09
CA ILE A 210 -21.58 -10.66 3.45
C ILE A 210 -22.53 -10.34 2.29
N LEU A 211 -21.99 -10.30 1.07
CA LEU A 211 -22.73 -9.94 -0.14
C LEU A 211 -23.48 -11.12 -0.76
N ASN A 212 -23.14 -12.35 -0.36
CA ASN A 212 -23.65 -13.59 -0.93
C ASN A 212 -23.41 -13.71 -2.45
N GLU A 213 -22.28 -13.15 -2.91
CA GLU A 213 -21.81 -13.16 -4.30
C GLU A 213 -20.27 -13.11 -4.33
N SER A 214 -19.66 -13.49 -5.45
CA SER A 214 -18.21 -13.38 -5.63
C SER A 214 -17.78 -11.91 -5.70
N VAL A 215 -16.72 -11.56 -4.96
CA VAL A 215 -16.13 -10.22 -4.99
C VAL A 215 -14.83 -10.24 -5.79
N PRO A 216 -14.69 -9.40 -6.83
CA PRO A 216 -13.51 -9.42 -7.69
C PRO A 216 -12.26 -8.86 -6.99
N ILE A 217 -11.09 -9.35 -7.40
CA ILE A 217 -9.80 -8.85 -6.91
C ILE A 217 -9.25 -7.78 -7.87
N PHE A 218 -9.02 -6.58 -7.34
CA PHE A 218 -8.37 -5.46 -8.04
C PHE A 218 -6.83 -5.48 -7.90
N GLY A 219 -6.34 -6.05 -6.79
CA GLY A 219 -4.94 -5.96 -6.37
C GLY A 219 -4.64 -4.69 -5.57
N ASP A 220 -3.35 -4.39 -5.39
CA ASP A 220 -2.90 -3.18 -4.72
C ASP A 220 -2.57 -2.07 -5.73
N PHE A 221 -2.83 -0.82 -5.37
CA PHE A 221 -2.51 0.33 -6.22
C PHE A 221 -1.01 0.53 -6.41
N ALA A 222 -0.17 0.10 -5.46
CA ALA A 222 1.28 0.14 -5.59
C ALA A 222 1.85 -0.87 -6.62
N LEU A 223 1.00 -1.76 -7.18
CA LEU A 223 1.38 -2.76 -8.19
C LEU A 223 1.07 -2.34 -9.64
N ILE A 224 0.52 -1.14 -9.86
CA ILE A 224 -0.04 -0.77 -11.17
C ILE A 224 1.04 -0.53 -12.24
N ASP A 225 2.23 -0.08 -11.84
CA ASP A 225 3.37 0.21 -12.72
C ASP A 225 4.28 -1.00 -12.94
N MET A 226 3.73 -2.21 -13.12
CA MET A 226 4.60 -3.38 -13.23
C MET A 226 5.48 -3.25 -14.49
N GLN A 227 6.78 -3.02 -14.30
CA GLN A 227 7.73 -2.94 -15.41
C GLN A 227 7.91 -4.35 -15.96
N LYS A 228 7.21 -4.65 -17.06
CA LYS A 228 7.11 -5.99 -17.67
C LYS A 228 8.44 -6.58 -18.12
N THR A 229 9.53 -5.83 -18.08
CA THR A 229 10.82 -6.30 -18.56
C THR A 229 11.91 -5.92 -17.58
N ARG A 230 12.18 -6.84 -16.64
CA ARG A 230 13.51 -6.96 -16.07
C ARG A 230 14.46 -7.23 -17.24
N ALA A 231 15.41 -6.33 -17.51
CA ALA A 231 16.55 -6.72 -18.33
C ALA A 231 17.19 -7.92 -17.62
N PRO A 232 17.37 -9.08 -18.28
CA PRO A 232 17.86 -10.27 -17.61
C PRO A 232 19.14 -9.90 -16.87
N ASN A 233 19.15 -10.11 -15.56
CA ASN A 233 20.33 -9.92 -14.69
C ASN A 233 21.41 -11.00 -14.99
N SER A 234 21.44 -11.53 -16.22
CA SER A 234 22.34 -12.57 -16.69
C SER A 234 23.79 -12.09 -16.80
N GLU A 235 24.04 -10.78 -16.80
CA GLU A 235 25.38 -10.20 -16.94
C GLU A 235 25.89 -9.45 -15.69
N ASN A 236 25.06 -9.24 -14.67
CA ASN A 236 25.52 -8.55 -13.47
C ASN A 236 26.36 -9.48 -12.59
N GLU A 237 27.67 -9.21 -12.50
CA GLU A 237 28.59 -9.84 -11.54
C GLU A 237 28.10 -9.73 -10.09
N GLN A 238 27.16 -8.83 -9.78
CA GLN A 238 26.67 -8.60 -8.42
C GLN A 238 25.28 -9.20 -8.19
N ARG A 239 25.18 -10.14 -7.24
CA ARG A 239 23.93 -10.73 -6.77
C ARG A 239 23.54 -10.03 -5.47
N ILE A 240 22.75 -8.97 -5.60
CA ILE A 240 22.29 -8.15 -4.46
C ILE A 240 20.98 -8.70 -3.92
N LEU A 241 20.97 -9.17 -2.67
CA LEU A 241 19.74 -9.52 -1.96
C LEU A 241 19.28 -8.32 -1.13
N ALA A 242 18.11 -7.76 -1.44
CA ALA A 242 17.52 -6.73 -0.61
C ALA A 242 16.65 -7.36 0.48
N VAL A 243 16.90 -7.05 1.74
CA VAL A 243 16.21 -7.66 2.88
C VAL A 243 15.48 -6.57 3.66
N ASN A 244 14.15 -6.64 3.65
CA ASN A 244 13.33 -5.76 4.44
C ASN A 244 13.33 -6.19 5.91
N ILE A 245 13.61 -5.25 6.81
CA ILE A 245 13.56 -5.46 8.25
C ILE A 245 12.25 -4.92 8.83
N MET A 246 11.69 -5.65 9.79
CA MET A 246 10.49 -5.27 10.54
C MET A 246 10.70 -5.41 12.05
N GLU A 247 10.18 -4.46 12.82
CA GLU A 247 9.96 -4.59 14.26
C GLU A 247 8.50 -4.97 14.57
N PHE A 248 8.32 -5.96 15.44
CA PHE A 248 7.01 -6.41 15.91
C PHE A 248 6.65 -5.76 17.25
N SER A 249 5.97 -4.62 17.22
CA SER A 249 5.57 -3.90 18.44
C SER A 249 4.61 -4.66 19.36
N ASN A 250 3.83 -5.60 18.80
CA ASN A 250 2.77 -6.33 19.49
C ASN A 250 3.13 -7.80 19.79
N GLN A 251 4.38 -8.19 19.58
CA GLN A 251 4.85 -9.56 19.80
C GLN A 251 5.86 -9.61 20.95
N SER A 252 6.12 -10.83 21.44
CA SER A 252 7.13 -11.03 22.48
C SER A 252 8.55 -10.72 21.95
N SER A 253 9.44 -10.31 22.84
CA SER A 253 10.87 -10.15 22.52
C SER A 253 11.49 -11.44 21.97
N LYS A 254 11.04 -12.61 22.46
CA LYS A 254 11.46 -13.92 21.96
C LYS A 254 11.06 -14.12 20.49
N TYR A 255 9.86 -13.71 20.11
CA TYR A 255 9.40 -13.79 18.73
C TYR A 255 10.24 -12.90 17.80
N GLN A 256 10.53 -11.66 18.23
CA GLN A 256 11.42 -10.77 17.48
C GLN A 256 12.84 -11.38 17.35
N GLN A 257 13.40 -11.94 18.43
CA GLN A 257 14.71 -12.59 18.38
C GLN A 257 14.72 -13.77 17.40
N GLN A 258 13.66 -14.59 17.39
CA GLN A 258 13.55 -15.72 16.47
C GLN A 258 13.52 -15.26 15.01
N TYR A 259 12.77 -14.19 14.70
CA TYR A 259 12.77 -13.55 13.39
C TYR A 259 14.16 -13.01 13.01
N ASP A 260 14.81 -12.28 13.92
CA ASP A 260 16.15 -11.70 13.70
C ASP A 260 17.15 -12.82 13.36
N GLN A 261 17.11 -13.94 14.11
CA GLN A 261 17.99 -15.10 13.87
C GLN A 261 17.74 -15.78 12.53
N VAL A 262 16.48 -15.97 12.12
CA VAL A 262 16.14 -16.53 10.81
C VAL A 262 16.71 -15.66 9.68
N LEU A 263 16.52 -14.34 9.77
CA LEU A 263 17.07 -13.42 8.77
C LEU A 263 18.59 -13.44 8.72
N ILE A 264 19.26 -13.38 9.88
CA ILE A 264 20.72 -13.43 9.98
C ILE A 264 21.26 -14.71 9.34
N GLN A 265 20.62 -15.86 9.61
CA GLN A 265 21.05 -17.14 9.05
C GLN A 265 20.84 -17.20 7.53
N ILE A 266 19.69 -16.75 7.00
CA ILE A 266 19.47 -16.65 5.55
C ILE A 266 20.52 -15.75 4.90
N ILE A 267 20.81 -14.58 5.49
CA ILE A 267 21.83 -13.65 4.99
C ILE A 267 23.22 -14.30 4.98
N ASN A 268 23.61 -14.96 6.07
CA ASN A 268 24.92 -15.61 6.16
C ASN A 268 25.05 -16.73 5.12
N LEU A 269 24.01 -17.53 4.91
CA LEU A 269 24.00 -18.58 3.88
C LEU A 269 24.00 -18.01 2.45
N TRP A 270 23.34 -16.87 2.22
CA TRP A 270 23.41 -16.15 0.95
C TRP A 270 24.82 -15.61 0.67
N LEU A 271 25.49 -15.04 1.68
CA LEU A 271 26.84 -14.51 1.53
C LEU A 271 27.90 -15.62 1.41
N ALA A 272 27.62 -16.82 1.93
CA ALA A 272 28.50 -17.98 1.85
C ALA A 272 28.41 -18.75 0.52
N GLN A 273 27.52 -18.35 -0.39
CA GLN A 273 27.40 -18.96 -1.71
C GLN A 273 28.72 -18.87 -2.47
N LYS A 274 29.07 -19.96 -3.16
CA LYS A 274 30.28 -20.05 -3.97
C LYS A 274 29.88 -20.07 -5.45
N ASP A 275 30.06 -18.94 -6.11
CA ASP A 275 29.91 -18.79 -7.55
C ASP A 275 31.06 -17.92 -8.05
N GLU A 276 31.92 -18.47 -8.90
CA GLU A 276 33.11 -17.77 -9.42
C GLU A 276 32.74 -16.57 -10.30
N HIS A 277 31.51 -16.52 -10.80
CA HIS A 277 31.00 -15.48 -11.67
C HIS A 277 30.12 -14.46 -10.94
N ALA A 278 29.90 -14.62 -9.64
CA ALA A 278 29.00 -13.76 -8.86
C ALA A 278 29.54 -13.34 -7.49
N LYS A 279 29.39 -12.05 -7.19
CA LYS A 279 29.65 -11.43 -5.89
C LYS A 279 28.34 -11.24 -5.15
N TYR A 280 28.20 -11.93 -4.02
CA TYR A 280 27.01 -11.87 -3.18
C TYR A 280 27.08 -10.68 -2.22
N GLN A 281 26.03 -9.87 -2.23
CA GLN A 281 25.88 -8.69 -1.38
C GLN A 281 24.48 -8.64 -0.79
N VAL A 282 24.33 -7.90 0.32
CA VAL A 282 23.04 -7.66 0.97
C VAL A 282 22.82 -6.17 1.19
N LYS A 283 21.61 -5.71 0.87
CA LYS A 283 21.09 -4.38 1.24
C LYS A 283 19.95 -4.56 2.23
N LEU A 284 20.19 -4.26 3.50
CA LEU A 284 19.13 -4.13 4.49
C LEU A 284 18.36 -2.84 4.24
N PHE A 285 17.04 -2.87 4.32
CA PHE A 285 16.22 -1.67 4.16
C PHE A 285 14.91 -1.73 4.97
N THR A 286 14.27 -0.58 5.12
CA THR A 286 12.93 -0.45 5.72
C THR A 286 12.06 0.47 4.86
N THR A 287 10.75 0.50 5.12
CA THR A 287 9.81 1.42 4.46
C THR A 287 9.63 2.74 5.23
N GLY A 288 10.47 3.01 6.25
CA GLY A 288 10.47 4.28 6.99
C GLY A 288 9.80 4.27 8.36
N ASP A 289 9.39 3.11 8.88
CA ASP A 289 8.93 2.98 10.27
C ASP A 289 10.11 3.07 11.24
N ILE A 290 9.98 3.88 12.31
CA ILE A 290 11.08 4.15 13.25
C ILE A 290 11.55 2.88 13.97
N GLY A 291 10.62 1.98 14.31
CA GLY A 291 10.94 0.72 14.97
C GLY A 291 11.75 -0.20 14.06
N ASP A 292 11.36 -0.28 12.79
CA ASP A 292 12.08 -1.04 11.77
C ASP A 292 13.54 -0.53 11.62
N ILE A 293 13.76 0.79 11.70
CA ILE A 293 15.10 1.40 11.60
C ILE A 293 15.98 0.98 12.78
N ALA A 294 15.45 1.04 14.01
CA ALA A 294 16.18 0.61 15.20
C ALA A 294 16.55 -0.87 15.12
N ARG A 295 15.60 -1.70 14.68
CA ARG A 295 15.80 -3.14 14.49
C ARG A 295 16.85 -3.46 13.44
N ALA A 296 16.83 -2.76 12.31
CA ALA A 296 17.79 -2.96 11.23
C ALA A 296 19.24 -2.71 11.66
N LYS A 297 19.48 -1.73 12.55
CA LYS A 297 20.81 -1.48 13.12
C LYS A 297 21.28 -2.64 14.01
N ILE A 298 20.41 -3.17 14.86
CA ILE A 298 20.70 -4.32 15.72
C ILE A 298 21.06 -5.58 14.89
N ILE A 299 20.37 -5.81 13.78
CA ILE A 299 20.68 -6.92 12.87
C ILE A 299 22.00 -6.67 12.13
N LEU A 300 22.24 -5.45 11.67
CA LEU A 300 23.48 -5.08 10.96
C LEU A 300 24.74 -5.33 11.80
N GLU A 301 24.70 -5.05 13.11
CA GLU A 301 25.81 -5.29 14.03
C GLU A 301 26.19 -6.77 14.19
N GLN A 302 25.29 -7.69 13.85
CA GLN A 302 25.51 -9.14 13.92
C GLN A 302 25.96 -9.75 12.59
N LEU A 303 26.11 -8.92 11.53
CA LEU A 303 26.42 -9.35 10.18
C LEU A 303 27.82 -8.90 9.74
N PRO A 304 28.46 -9.59 8.78
CA PRO A 304 29.76 -9.19 8.28
C PRO A 304 29.70 -7.86 7.53
N SER A 305 30.49 -6.88 7.98
CA SER A 305 30.43 -5.48 7.51
C SER A 305 30.82 -5.27 6.05
N LYS A 306 31.61 -6.16 5.45
CA LYS A 306 32.16 -5.96 4.09
C LYS A 306 31.11 -6.08 2.98
N ASN A 307 30.08 -6.91 3.16
CA ASN A 307 29.13 -7.27 2.10
C ASN A 307 27.67 -6.93 2.46
N VAL A 308 27.44 -6.32 3.62
CA VAL A 308 26.10 -5.95 4.09
C VAL A 308 26.06 -4.44 4.32
N THR A 309 25.07 -3.78 3.72
CA THR A 309 24.85 -2.34 3.87
C THR A 309 23.43 -2.06 4.30
N PHE A 310 23.20 -0.99 5.06
CA PHE A 310 21.87 -0.55 5.45
C PHE A 310 21.48 0.74 4.74
N HIS A 311 20.29 0.76 4.14
CA HIS A 311 19.79 1.86 3.33
C HIS A 311 18.48 2.40 3.88
N LEU A 312 18.41 3.73 3.98
CA LEU A 312 17.19 4.49 4.25
C LEU A 312 16.90 5.37 3.05
N PHE A 313 15.63 5.46 2.68
CA PHE A 313 15.20 6.20 1.50
C PHE A 313 14.38 7.41 1.90
N ALA A 314 14.69 8.55 1.31
CA ALA A 314 13.97 9.80 1.56
C ALA A 314 12.63 9.83 0.82
N ASN A 315 12.53 9.10 -0.31
CA ASN A 315 11.37 9.09 -1.18
C ASN A 315 11.17 7.73 -1.86
N LEU A 316 10.03 7.57 -2.54
CA LEU A 316 9.64 6.32 -3.19
C LEU A 316 10.53 5.97 -4.39
N GLU A 317 11.00 6.96 -5.14
CA GLU A 317 11.89 6.76 -6.29
C GLU A 317 13.19 6.08 -5.88
N GLN A 318 13.82 6.53 -4.79
CA GLN A 318 15.04 5.91 -4.26
C GLN A 318 14.81 4.46 -3.81
N LEU A 319 13.66 4.16 -3.19
CA LEU A 319 13.30 2.80 -2.81
C LEU A 319 13.11 1.92 -4.05
N ARG A 320 12.32 2.38 -5.04
CA ARG A 320 12.09 1.68 -6.32
C ARG A 320 13.41 1.40 -7.04
N ASN A 321 14.32 2.37 -7.12
CA ASN A 321 15.65 2.21 -7.71
C ASN A 321 16.50 1.16 -6.98
N CYS A 322 16.43 1.12 -5.64
CA CYS A 322 17.12 0.08 -4.89
C CYS A 322 16.54 -1.31 -5.19
N LEU A 323 15.21 -1.43 -5.21
CA LEU A 323 14.53 -2.70 -5.46
C LEU A 323 14.80 -3.21 -6.87
N SER A 324 14.60 -2.39 -7.91
CA SER A 324 14.87 -2.75 -9.33
C SER A 324 16.31 -3.20 -9.57
N SER A 325 17.28 -2.66 -8.81
CA SER A 325 18.69 -3.07 -8.87
C SER A 325 19.00 -4.41 -8.18
N SER A 326 18.02 -5.02 -7.51
CA SER A 326 18.22 -6.21 -6.70
C SER A 326 18.02 -7.50 -7.51
N TYR A 327 18.75 -8.53 -7.09
CA TYR A 327 18.60 -9.86 -7.62
C TYR A 327 17.28 -10.49 -7.16
N ALA A 328 16.98 -10.36 -5.87
CA ALA A 328 15.74 -10.78 -5.24
C ALA A 328 15.52 -9.95 -3.98
N VAL A 329 14.31 -10.02 -3.44
CA VAL A 329 13.93 -9.34 -2.18
C VAL A 329 13.41 -10.35 -1.18
N ILE A 330 13.83 -10.25 0.08
CA ILE A 330 13.15 -10.88 1.21
C ILE A 330 12.29 -9.82 1.89
N ALA A 331 10.98 -10.03 1.95
CA ALA A 331 10.03 -9.07 2.45
C ALA A 331 9.25 -9.60 3.66
N THR A 332 9.17 -8.80 4.72
CA THR A 332 8.29 -9.05 5.88
C THR A 332 7.13 -8.06 5.92
N ARG A 333 7.37 -6.81 5.50
CA ARG A 333 6.32 -5.83 5.23
C ARG A 333 5.72 -6.07 3.84
N LEU A 334 4.38 -6.09 3.76
CA LEU A 334 3.66 -6.32 2.50
C LEU A 334 4.06 -5.34 1.38
N HIS A 335 4.14 -4.03 1.65
CA HIS A 335 4.49 -3.05 0.61
C HIS A 335 5.92 -3.20 0.09
N SER A 336 6.84 -3.76 0.87
CA SER A 336 8.18 -4.11 0.36
C SER A 336 8.08 -5.21 -0.71
N ALA A 337 7.19 -6.18 -0.51
CA ALA A 337 6.93 -7.23 -1.49
C ALA A 337 6.21 -6.68 -2.74
N ILE A 338 5.15 -5.90 -2.55
CA ILE A 338 4.37 -5.33 -3.66
C ILE A 338 5.26 -4.44 -4.55
N LEU A 339 6.04 -3.56 -3.96
CA LEU A 339 6.92 -2.67 -4.71
C LEU A 339 8.00 -3.43 -5.46
N ALA A 340 8.59 -4.46 -4.86
CA ALA A 340 9.59 -5.28 -5.56
C ALA A 340 8.98 -6.01 -6.76
N LEU A 341 7.78 -6.59 -6.62
CA LEU A 341 7.06 -7.17 -7.74
C LEU A 341 6.71 -6.12 -8.81
N ALA A 342 6.32 -4.91 -8.42
CA ALA A 342 6.08 -3.80 -9.36
C ALA A 342 7.35 -3.45 -10.17
N GLU A 343 8.53 -3.53 -9.55
CA GLU A 343 9.82 -3.35 -10.24
C GLU A 343 10.29 -4.58 -11.03
N GLY A 344 9.48 -5.63 -11.15
CA GLY A 344 9.85 -6.86 -11.85
C GLY A 344 10.95 -7.65 -11.14
N VAL A 345 11.02 -7.55 -9.81
CA VAL A 345 12.02 -8.21 -8.97
C VAL A 345 11.34 -9.32 -8.17
N PRO A 346 11.87 -10.55 -8.19
CA PRO A 346 11.28 -11.65 -7.45
C PRO A 346 11.43 -11.45 -5.93
N VAL A 347 10.44 -11.95 -5.18
CA VAL A 347 10.29 -11.73 -3.74
C VAL A 347 10.01 -13.03 -3.01
N ILE A 348 10.75 -13.28 -1.93
CA ILE A 348 10.38 -14.26 -0.92
C ILE A 348 9.72 -13.53 0.25
N GLY A 349 8.49 -13.90 0.55
CA GLY A 349 7.73 -13.36 1.66
C GLY A 349 8.01 -14.14 2.93
N LEU A 350 8.44 -13.48 4.00
CA LEU A 350 8.39 -14.03 5.35
C LEU A 350 7.03 -13.65 5.96
N SER A 351 6.05 -14.52 5.73
CA SER A 351 4.64 -14.36 6.10
C SER A 351 4.41 -14.65 7.58
N VAL A 352 5.00 -13.81 8.43
CA VAL A 352 4.75 -13.72 9.87
C VAL A 352 3.30 -13.37 10.20
N ASP A 353 2.59 -12.74 9.26
CA ASP A 353 1.15 -12.52 9.27
C ASP A 353 0.49 -13.08 8.00
N THR A 354 -0.84 -12.98 7.93
CA THR A 354 -1.61 -13.51 6.79
C THR A 354 -1.57 -12.61 5.55
N LYS A 355 -1.00 -11.40 5.61
CA LYS A 355 -1.15 -10.39 4.55
C LYS A 355 -0.37 -10.75 3.30
N ILE A 356 0.91 -11.07 3.47
CA ILE A 356 1.78 -11.47 2.35
C ILE A 356 1.23 -12.75 1.74
N ASN A 357 0.89 -13.74 2.55
CA ASN A 357 0.35 -15.01 2.06
C ASN A 357 -0.95 -14.83 1.25
N ARG A 358 -1.91 -14.04 1.74
CA ARG A 358 -3.16 -13.75 1.03
C ARG A 358 -2.90 -13.03 -0.30
N PHE A 359 -2.00 -12.05 -0.29
CA PHE A 359 -1.64 -11.32 -1.50
C PHE A 359 -0.93 -12.22 -2.53
N PHE A 360 0.06 -13.01 -2.10
CA PHE A 360 0.76 -13.96 -2.99
C PHE A 360 -0.18 -15.04 -3.53
N SER A 361 -1.16 -15.48 -2.74
CA SER A 361 -2.19 -16.41 -3.19
C SER A 361 -3.05 -15.81 -4.31
N SER A 362 -3.38 -14.52 -4.24
CA SER A 362 -4.10 -13.82 -5.33
C SER A 362 -3.30 -13.66 -6.63
N LEU A 363 -1.98 -13.92 -6.57
CA LEU A 363 -1.06 -13.86 -7.70
C LEU A 363 -0.60 -15.26 -8.17
N GLY A 364 -1.09 -16.35 -7.57
CA GLY A 364 -0.66 -17.71 -7.90
C GLY A 364 0.75 -18.09 -7.40
N ILE A 365 1.40 -17.26 -6.60
CA ILE A 365 2.79 -17.43 -6.13
C ILE A 365 2.89 -17.72 -4.63
N SER A 366 1.88 -18.38 -4.06
CA SER A 366 1.82 -18.71 -2.62
C SER A 366 3.00 -19.55 -2.13
N SER A 367 3.65 -20.32 -3.01
CA SER A 367 4.86 -21.10 -2.70
C SER A 367 6.07 -20.24 -2.29
N TYR A 368 6.06 -18.94 -2.60
CA TYR A 368 7.10 -17.98 -2.22
C TYR A 368 6.81 -17.26 -0.90
N SER A 369 5.73 -17.63 -0.22
CA SER A 369 5.36 -17.11 1.10
C SER A 369 5.68 -18.15 2.18
N LEU A 370 6.69 -17.89 3.01
CA LEU A 370 7.17 -18.76 4.07
C LEU A 370 6.63 -18.28 5.43
N SER A 371 5.84 -19.10 6.11
CA SER A 371 5.03 -18.66 7.27
C SER A 371 5.62 -19.04 8.64
N ALA A 372 6.63 -19.92 8.68
CA ALA A 372 7.27 -20.34 9.92
C ALA A 372 8.57 -19.53 10.17
N LEU A 373 9.05 -19.52 11.41
CA LEU A 373 10.32 -18.88 11.79
C LEU A 373 11.28 -19.92 12.36
N ASP A 374 11.55 -20.96 11.60
CA ASP A 374 12.37 -22.11 12.00
C ASP A 374 13.46 -22.45 10.96
N GLU A 375 14.21 -23.51 11.24
CA GLU A 375 15.27 -24.00 10.35
C GLU A 375 14.75 -24.41 8.97
N GLN A 376 13.50 -24.90 8.89
CA GLN A 376 12.89 -25.29 7.62
C GLN A 376 12.72 -24.09 6.70
N VAL A 377 12.28 -22.95 7.24
CA VAL A 377 12.14 -21.70 6.46
C VAL A 377 13.46 -21.19 5.93
N ILE A 378 14.55 -21.34 6.67
CA ILE A 378 15.89 -20.94 6.23
C ILE A 378 16.30 -21.76 4.99
N ASN A 379 16.13 -23.07 5.05
CA ASN A 379 16.46 -23.97 3.93
C ASN A 379 15.56 -23.72 2.71
N GLN A 380 14.26 -23.48 2.94
CA GLN A 380 13.32 -23.14 1.88
C GLN A 380 13.68 -21.81 1.21
N ALA A 381 14.01 -20.78 1.98
CA ALA A 381 14.40 -19.48 1.45
C ALA A 381 15.65 -19.59 0.56
N ILE A 382 16.69 -20.29 1.00
CA ILE A 382 17.90 -20.51 0.20
C ILE A 382 17.61 -21.30 -1.08
N THR A 383 16.76 -22.32 -1.00
CA THR A 383 16.33 -23.10 -2.18
C THR A 383 15.59 -22.23 -3.18
N LEU A 384 14.69 -21.36 -2.71
CA LEU A 384 13.96 -20.44 -3.56
C LEU A 384 14.85 -19.36 -4.17
N LEU A 385 15.92 -18.91 -3.48
CA LEU A 385 16.87 -17.92 -3.99
C LEU A 385 17.78 -18.45 -5.12
N GLN A 386 17.81 -19.76 -5.35
CA GLN A 386 18.54 -20.34 -6.48
C GLN A 386 18.01 -19.77 -7.81
N HIS A 387 18.91 -19.53 -8.76
CA HIS A 387 18.61 -18.80 -9.99
C HIS A 387 17.45 -19.37 -10.81
N GLU A 388 17.38 -20.69 -10.94
CA GLU A 388 16.28 -21.33 -11.65
C GLU A 388 14.94 -21.14 -10.91
N SER A 389 14.92 -21.33 -9.59
CA SER A 389 13.73 -21.20 -8.76
C SER A 389 13.20 -19.77 -8.76
N ILE A 390 14.06 -18.79 -8.49
CA ILE A 390 13.62 -17.41 -8.24
C ILE A 390 13.13 -16.72 -9.51
N ASN A 391 13.68 -17.06 -10.68
CA ASN A 391 13.28 -16.47 -11.96
C ASN A 391 11.92 -17.01 -12.44
N LYS A 392 11.59 -18.27 -12.13
CA LYS A 392 10.26 -18.85 -12.41
C LYS A 392 9.13 -18.13 -11.67
N GLN A 393 9.43 -17.40 -10.60
CA GLN A 393 8.41 -16.69 -9.84
C GLN A 393 7.65 -15.69 -10.70
N LEU A 394 8.37 -14.82 -11.43
CA LEU A 394 7.74 -13.73 -12.19
C LEU A 394 6.89 -14.27 -13.34
N GLU A 395 7.31 -15.38 -13.94
CA GLU A 395 6.55 -16.09 -14.99
C GLU A 395 5.28 -16.76 -14.44
N ALA A 396 5.30 -17.18 -13.17
CA ALA A 396 4.17 -17.82 -12.51
C ALA A 396 3.11 -16.84 -12.01
N ILE A 397 3.35 -15.52 -12.08
CA ILE A 397 2.39 -14.53 -11.60
C ILE A 397 1.17 -14.50 -12.51
N ASP A 398 -0.01 -14.76 -11.92
CA ASP A 398 -1.29 -14.64 -12.60
C ASP A 398 -1.93 -13.27 -12.33
N PHE A 399 -2.00 -12.43 -13.37
CA PHE A 399 -2.68 -11.14 -13.35
C PHE A 399 -4.05 -11.14 -14.03
N SER A 400 -4.55 -12.30 -14.46
CA SER A 400 -5.77 -12.39 -15.28
C SER A 400 -6.97 -11.72 -14.61
N GLU A 401 -7.26 -12.11 -13.37
CA GLU A 401 -8.37 -11.54 -12.60
C GLU A 401 -8.18 -10.03 -12.35
N MET A 402 -6.99 -9.62 -11.88
CA MET A 402 -6.72 -8.19 -11.61
C MET A 402 -6.84 -7.35 -12.87
N SER A 403 -6.36 -7.84 -14.02
CA SER A 403 -6.44 -7.15 -15.30
C SER A 403 -7.88 -7.01 -15.78
N MET A 404 -8.68 -8.08 -15.64
CA MET A 404 -10.10 -8.07 -15.97
C MET A 404 -10.88 -7.11 -15.07
N THR A 405 -10.63 -7.15 -13.76
CA THR A 405 -11.25 -6.26 -12.79
C THR A 405 -10.90 -4.80 -13.05
N ARG A 406 -9.62 -4.50 -13.33
CA ARG A 406 -9.17 -3.15 -13.71
C ARG A 406 -9.89 -2.69 -14.98
N ALA A 407 -9.96 -3.52 -16.03
CA ALA A 407 -10.70 -3.19 -17.25
C ALA A 407 -12.19 -2.91 -16.99
N LYS A 408 -12.84 -3.67 -16.09
CA LYS A 408 -14.22 -3.42 -15.66
C LYS A 408 -14.37 -2.07 -14.95
N VAL A 409 -13.44 -1.73 -14.04
CA VAL A 409 -13.42 -0.39 -13.40
C VAL A 409 -13.33 0.71 -14.44
N LEU A 410 -12.51 0.54 -15.50
CA LEU A 410 -12.40 1.51 -16.57
C LEU A 410 -13.70 1.67 -17.37
N SER A 411 -14.43 0.58 -17.62
CA SER A 411 -15.77 0.66 -18.23
C SER A 411 -16.70 1.53 -17.39
N LEU A 412 -16.75 1.28 -16.08
CA LEU A 412 -17.60 2.04 -15.16
C LEU A 412 -17.24 3.54 -15.12
N VAL A 413 -15.95 3.86 -15.12
CA VAL A 413 -15.47 5.25 -15.21
C VAL A 413 -15.93 5.90 -16.52
N ASN A 414 -15.84 5.19 -17.65
CA ASN A 414 -16.28 5.72 -18.94
C ASN A 414 -17.80 5.90 -19.03
N GLU A 415 -18.57 4.97 -18.46
CA GLU A 415 -20.03 5.03 -18.37
C GLU A 415 -20.48 6.24 -17.54
N LEU A 416 -19.88 6.45 -16.36
CA LEU A 416 -20.15 7.61 -15.51
C LEU A 416 -19.82 8.93 -16.23
N ALA A 417 -18.67 8.98 -16.93
CA ALA A 417 -18.30 10.14 -17.73
C ALA A 417 -19.32 10.43 -18.84
N ALA A 418 -19.85 9.39 -19.50
CA ALA A 418 -20.84 9.56 -20.55
C ALA A 418 -22.18 10.07 -19.99
N GLN A 419 -22.63 9.55 -18.84
CA GLN A 419 -23.86 9.98 -18.17
C GLN A 419 -23.82 11.48 -17.82
N ILE A 420 -22.73 11.94 -17.20
CA ILE A 420 -22.57 13.35 -16.80
C ILE A 420 -22.53 14.28 -18.02
N ASN A 421 -21.83 13.88 -19.09
CA ASN A 421 -21.80 14.69 -20.31
C ASN A 421 -23.19 14.78 -20.97
N ASN A 422 -23.99 13.72 -20.95
CA ASN A 422 -25.36 13.73 -21.49
C ASN A 422 -26.29 14.62 -20.66
N GLU A 423 -26.18 14.60 -19.33
CA GLU A 423 -26.96 15.48 -18.45
C GLU A 423 -26.64 16.95 -18.73
N LEU A 424 -25.36 17.29 -18.89
CA LEU A 424 -24.93 18.67 -19.23
C LEU A 424 -25.51 19.15 -20.56
N ILE A 425 -25.51 18.30 -21.60
CA ILE A 425 -26.08 18.63 -22.91
C ILE A 425 -27.61 18.81 -22.84
N SER A 426 -28.29 18.06 -21.96
CA SER A 426 -29.75 18.16 -21.79
C SER A 426 -30.22 19.42 -21.04
N VAL A 427 -29.31 20.04 -20.26
CA VAL A 427 -29.59 21.23 -19.43
C VAL A 427 -29.14 22.53 -20.12
N SER A 428 -28.25 22.44 -21.11
CA SER A 428 -27.83 23.55 -22.00
C SER A 428 -28.78 23.74 -23.18
#